data_AF-A0A0X8P1S0-F1
#
_entry.id   AF-A0A0X8P1S0-F1
#
_cell.length_a   1.000
_cell.length_b   1.000
_cell.length_c   1.000
_cell.angle_alpha   90.00
_cell.angle_beta   90.00
_cell.angle_gamma   90.00
#
_symmetry.space_group_name_H-M   'P 1'
#
loop_
_entity.id
_entity.type
_entity.pdbx_description
1 polymer ?
#
loop_
_entity_poly.entity_id
_entity_poly.type
_entity_poly.pdbx_seq_one_letter_code
_entity_poly.pdbx_strand_id
1 'polypeptide(L)'
;MEQIPFISSAPNTLGIELELQLIDPRSFDLTAASDELLAQMANHPIADRVKPEITRSMIELNSSVHEHPMGLLAEMRAYGLAESIKDLYWDIRPKPEFGTVEIRVCDTPLTVERACQMAAFAQALAVLLMREDDPSDKAWLSYRSNHFQACRFGLQGSYVTPDGQRLRLMDHLRALFQRLMPVAEELGTGDMIAALRDEAMRSGNDSRWLRSQFHRLRDLPLVVESMSQAWRGEAAQAAPAEPTAVLRRRIRATSEPMQPLSPAEPGVTAPLPERLH
;
A
#
# COMPACT_ATOMS: atom_id res chain seq x y z
N MET A 1 -34.54 4.18 -12.87
CA MET A 1 -33.32 4.18 -12.04
C MET A 1 -33.67 3.39 -10.80
N GLU A 2 -33.20 2.15 -10.67
CA GLU A 2 -33.44 1.35 -9.47
C GLU A 2 -32.83 2.08 -8.26
N GLN A 3 -33.64 2.35 -7.23
CA GLN A 3 -33.14 2.87 -5.96
C GLN A 3 -32.38 1.74 -5.27
N ILE A 4 -31.07 1.90 -5.12
CA ILE A 4 -30.27 1.01 -4.29
C ILE A 4 -30.57 1.41 -2.82
N PRO A 5 -31.19 0.54 -2.01
CA PRO A 5 -31.48 0.86 -0.62
C PRO A 5 -30.17 1.04 0.15
N PHE A 6 -29.94 2.25 0.66
CA PHE A 6 -28.80 2.54 1.52
C PHE A 6 -29.19 2.27 2.97
N ILE A 7 -28.58 1.23 3.55
CA ILE A 7 -28.81 0.89 4.96
C ILE A 7 -28.12 1.95 5.81
N SER A 8 -28.89 2.68 6.63
CA SER A 8 -28.33 3.68 7.55
C SER A 8 -27.46 2.98 8.60
N SER A 9 -26.23 3.46 8.77
CA SER A 9 -25.35 3.06 9.87
C SER A 9 -25.53 3.98 11.07
N ALA A 10 -25.18 3.50 12.27
CA ALA A 10 -25.11 4.35 13.45
C ALA A 10 -23.90 5.30 13.36
N PRO A 11 -24.04 6.58 13.75
CA PRO A 11 -22.95 7.56 13.71
C PRO A 11 -21.79 7.14 14.64
N ASN A 12 -20.56 7.48 14.25
CA ASN A 12 -19.31 7.21 15.00
C ASN A 12 -18.95 5.72 15.16
N THR A 13 -19.54 4.83 14.36
CA THR A 13 -19.13 3.43 14.32
C THR A 13 -17.93 3.19 13.40
N LEU A 14 -17.14 2.15 13.69
CA LEU A 14 -15.91 1.79 12.99
C LEU A 14 -15.82 0.28 12.78
N GLY A 15 -15.27 -0.12 11.64
CA GLY A 15 -14.89 -1.49 11.31
C GLY A 15 -13.62 -1.46 10.47
N ILE A 16 -12.88 -2.56 10.43
CA ILE A 16 -11.67 -2.68 9.61
C ILE A 16 -11.73 -3.91 8.73
N GLU A 17 -11.09 -3.79 7.58
CA GLU A 17 -10.82 -4.86 6.64
C GLU A 17 -9.30 -5.05 6.60
N LEU A 18 -8.84 -6.29 6.75
CA LEU A 18 -7.43 -6.66 6.70
C LEU A 18 -7.23 -7.64 5.56
N GLU A 19 -6.43 -7.25 4.57
CA GLU A 19 -6.02 -8.11 3.47
C GLU A 19 -4.74 -8.88 3.88
N LEU A 20 -4.88 -10.17 4.14
CA LEU A 20 -3.80 -11.03 4.62
C LEU A 20 -3.27 -11.91 3.49
N GLN A 21 -1.96 -11.95 3.36
CA GLN A 21 -1.27 -12.81 2.40
C GLN A 21 -1.13 -14.23 2.92
N LEU A 22 -1.38 -15.20 2.05
CA LEU A 22 -1.18 -16.61 2.31
C LEU A 22 0.19 -17.03 1.83
N ILE A 23 0.99 -17.58 2.74
CA ILE A 23 2.36 -18.03 2.48
C ILE A 23 2.48 -19.53 2.70
N ASP A 24 3.34 -20.19 1.91
CA ASP A 24 3.77 -21.55 2.21
C ASP A 24 4.73 -21.51 3.41
N PRO A 25 4.47 -22.22 4.52
CA PRO A 25 5.30 -22.16 5.72
C PRO A 25 6.70 -22.77 5.54
N ARG A 26 6.97 -23.49 4.45
CA ARG A 26 8.26 -24.10 4.14
C ARG A 26 9.13 -23.20 3.26
N SER A 27 8.55 -22.54 2.26
CA SER A 27 9.28 -21.67 1.32
C SER A 27 9.17 -20.19 1.64
N PHE A 28 8.15 -19.80 2.41
CA PHE A 28 7.74 -18.41 2.66
C PHE A 28 7.28 -17.64 1.41
N ASP A 29 7.06 -18.35 0.28
CA ASP A 29 6.48 -17.75 -0.93
C ASP A 29 4.96 -17.63 -0.81
N LEU A 30 4.38 -16.68 -1.56
CA LEU A 30 2.93 -16.58 -1.72
C LEU A 30 2.36 -17.86 -2.33
N THR A 31 1.28 -18.37 -1.73
CA THR A 31 0.60 -19.58 -2.18
C THR A 31 -0.85 -19.32 -2.53
N ALA A 32 -1.35 -19.92 -3.60
CA ALA A 32 -2.73 -19.75 -4.08
C ALA A 32 -3.71 -20.66 -3.31
N ALA A 33 -3.79 -20.50 -1.99
CA ALA A 33 -4.49 -21.42 -1.08
C ALA A 33 -5.80 -20.86 -0.47
N SER A 34 -6.30 -19.71 -0.93
CA SER A 34 -7.50 -19.06 -0.35
C SER A 34 -8.71 -19.98 -0.29
N ASP A 35 -9.00 -20.70 -1.38
CA ASP A 35 -10.18 -21.55 -1.51
C ASP A 35 -10.11 -22.75 -0.55
N GLU A 36 -8.92 -23.34 -0.42
CA GLU A 36 -8.67 -24.47 0.49
C GLU A 36 -8.75 -24.02 1.96
N LEU A 37 -8.12 -22.89 2.28
CA LEU A 37 -8.14 -22.30 3.61
C LEU A 37 -9.58 -22.00 4.05
N LEU A 38 -10.38 -21.35 3.18
CA LEU A 38 -11.79 -21.05 3.44
C LEU A 38 -12.62 -22.31 3.67
N ALA A 39 -12.39 -23.38 2.90
CA ALA A 39 -13.07 -24.65 3.09
C ALA A 39 -12.71 -25.31 4.44
N GLN A 40 -11.45 -25.25 4.85
CA GLN A 40 -11.00 -25.79 6.14
C GLN A 40 -11.56 -25.02 7.34
N MET A 41 -11.71 -23.70 7.21
CA MET A 41 -12.25 -22.84 8.28
C MET A 41 -13.77 -22.71 8.27
N ALA A 42 -14.51 -23.43 7.41
CA ALA A 42 -15.95 -23.26 7.25
C ALA A 42 -16.77 -23.38 8.56
N ASN A 43 -16.26 -24.12 9.56
CA ASN A 43 -16.89 -24.26 10.88
C ASN A 43 -16.25 -23.39 11.98
N HIS A 44 -15.28 -22.55 11.63
CA HIS A 44 -14.60 -21.67 12.58
C HIS A 44 -15.50 -20.49 12.97
N PRO A 45 -15.49 -20.01 14.23
CA PRO A 45 -16.33 -18.88 14.67
C PRO A 45 -16.20 -17.58 13.89
N ILE A 46 -15.14 -17.44 13.06
CA ILE A 46 -14.86 -16.23 12.26
C ILE A 46 -15.05 -16.47 10.76
N ALA A 47 -15.53 -17.64 10.34
CA ALA A 47 -15.63 -18.00 8.92
C ALA A 47 -16.37 -16.93 8.10
N ASP A 48 -17.50 -16.43 8.63
CA ASP A 48 -18.32 -15.39 7.99
C ASP A 48 -17.62 -14.02 7.85
N ARG A 49 -16.49 -13.85 8.55
CA ARG A 49 -15.66 -12.64 8.54
C ARG A 49 -14.50 -12.73 7.56
N VAL A 50 -14.14 -13.93 7.10
CA VAL A 50 -13.03 -14.15 6.16
C VAL A 50 -13.61 -14.37 4.77
N LYS A 51 -13.24 -13.49 3.84
CA LYS A 51 -13.69 -13.52 2.46
C LYS A 51 -12.52 -13.80 1.52
N PRO A 52 -12.77 -14.44 0.36
CA PRO A 52 -11.77 -14.51 -0.69
C PRO A 52 -11.53 -13.11 -1.26
N GLU A 53 -10.26 -12.79 -1.51
CA GLU A 53 -9.88 -11.56 -2.23
C GLU A 53 -9.68 -11.86 -3.73
N ILE A 54 -9.48 -10.82 -4.57
CA ILE A 54 -9.27 -10.99 -6.02
C ILE A 54 -8.10 -11.95 -6.33
N THR A 55 -7.08 -11.97 -5.46
CA THR A 55 -5.94 -12.88 -5.62
C THR A 55 -6.09 -14.10 -4.72
N ARG A 56 -5.86 -15.30 -5.27
CA ARG A 56 -5.94 -16.57 -4.52
C ARG A 56 -4.88 -16.74 -3.42
N SER A 57 -3.91 -15.83 -3.38
CA SER A 57 -2.89 -15.77 -2.34
C SER A 57 -3.23 -14.80 -1.23
N MET A 58 -4.50 -14.36 -1.15
CA MET A 58 -4.93 -13.37 -0.19
C MET A 58 -6.35 -13.67 0.28
N ILE A 59 -6.61 -13.34 1.54
CA ILE A 59 -7.95 -13.35 2.14
C ILE A 59 -8.21 -11.99 2.77
N GLU A 60 -9.45 -11.55 2.77
CA GLU A 60 -9.89 -10.35 3.47
C GLU A 60 -10.58 -10.76 4.77
N LEU A 61 -10.07 -10.29 5.91
CA LEU A 61 -10.76 -10.42 7.19
C LEU A 61 -11.46 -9.10 7.53
N ASN A 62 -12.75 -9.21 7.83
CA ASN A 62 -13.59 -8.10 8.24
C ASN A 62 -13.83 -8.15 9.75
N SER A 63 -13.66 -7.04 10.45
CA SER A 63 -14.11 -6.95 11.84
C SER A 63 -15.63 -6.85 11.95
N SER A 64 -16.12 -6.93 13.17
CA SER A 64 -17.45 -6.42 13.53
C SER A 64 -17.46 -4.89 13.49
N VAL A 65 -18.67 -4.30 13.50
CA VAL A 65 -18.85 -2.86 13.66
C VAL A 65 -18.79 -2.53 15.15
N HIS A 66 -17.98 -1.56 15.52
CA HIS A 66 -17.77 -1.11 16.91
C HIS A 66 -18.11 0.37 17.07
N GLU A 67 -18.58 0.76 18.24
CA GLU A 67 -18.80 2.18 18.58
C GLU A 67 -17.52 2.88 19.11
N HIS A 68 -16.51 2.09 19.50
CA HIS A 68 -15.28 2.60 20.07
C HIS A 68 -14.05 1.82 19.61
N PRO A 69 -12.91 2.47 19.30
CA PRO A 69 -11.67 1.81 18.84
C PRO A 69 -11.15 0.70 19.76
N MET A 70 -11.46 0.80 21.06
CA MET A 70 -11.07 -0.23 22.04
C MET A 70 -11.84 -1.55 21.88
N GLY A 71 -13.10 -1.49 21.46
CA GLY A 71 -13.88 -2.71 21.16
C GLY A 71 -13.33 -3.41 19.94
N LEU A 72 -13.01 -2.64 18.88
CA LEU A 72 -12.34 -3.14 17.70
C LEU A 72 -10.99 -3.78 18.04
N LEU A 73 -10.17 -3.11 18.85
CA LEU A 73 -8.88 -3.65 19.26
C LEU A 73 -9.03 -4.96 20.06
N ALA A 74 -10.04 -5.06 20.93
CA ALA A 74 -10.31 -6.29 21.68
C ALA A 74 -10.67 -7.46 20.75
N GLU A 75 -11.45 -7.21 19.70
CA GLU A 75 -11.75 -8.21 18.67
C GLU A 75 -10.48 -8.62 17.90
N MET A 76 -9.65 -7.66 17.48
CA MET A 76 -8.41 -7.96 16.76
C MET A 76 -7.40 -8.74 17.62
N ARG A 77 -7.34 -8.47 18.93
CA ARG A 77 -6.59 -9.29 19.90
C ARG A 77 -7.11 -10.71 19.97
N ALA A 78 -8.43 -10.89 20.02
CA ALA A 78 -9.04 -12.21 20.07
C ALA A 78 -8.73 -13.04 18.81
N TYR A 79 -8.54 -12.38 17.67
CA TYR A 79 -8.10 -13.03 16.43
C TYR A 79 -6.57 -13.23 16.34
N GLY A 80 -5.80 -12.71 17.31
CA GLY A 80 -4.34 -12.75 17.29
C GLY A 80 -3.70 -11.82 16.26
N LEU A 81 -4.45 -10.84 15.75
CA LEU A 81 -4.03 -9.98 14.63
C LEU A 81 -3.48 -8.63 15.08
N ALA A 82 -3.79 -8.21 16.30
CA ALA A 82 -3.28 -6.99 16.88
C ALA A 82 -3.21 -7.13 18.40
N GLU A 83 -2.06 -6.89 19.01
CA GLU A 83 -1.89 -6.74 20.46
C GLU A 83 -2.16 -5.29 20.92
N SER A 84 -2.17 -4.33 20.00
CA SER A 84 -2.43 -2.92 20.27
C SER A 84 -2.89 -2.17 19.01
N ILE A 85 -3.41 -0.94 19.15
CA ILE A 85 -3.67 -0.04 18.00
C ILE A 85 -2.43 0.15 17.12
N LYS A 86 -1.23 -0.13 17.64
CA LYS A 86 0.01 -0.04 16.87
C LYS A 86 0.07 -1.07 15.73
N ASP A 87 -0.71 -2.15 15.83
CA ASP A 87 -0.71 -3.27 14.89
C ASP A 87 -1.74 -3.11 13.77
N LEU A 88 -2.58 -2.06 13.85
CA LEU A 88 -3.45 -1.68 12.75
C LEU A 88 -2.62 -1.04 11.61
N TYR A 89 -2.74 -1.62 10.42
CA TYR A 89 -2.16 -1.11 9.18
C TYR A 89 -3.02 0.04 8.65
N TRP A 90 -2.84 1.22 9.23
CA TRP A 90 -3.45 2.46 8.74
C TRP A 90 -2.46 3.26 7.91
N ASP A 91 -2.94 3.75 6.77
CA ASP A 91 -2.23 4.68 5.89
C ASP A 91 -1.84 5.97 6.62
N ILE A 92 -2.70 6.44 7.51
CA ILE A 92 -2.47 7.60 8.38
C ILE A 92 -2.91 7.23 9.80
N ARG A 93 -2.04 7.44 10.78
CA ARG A 93 -2.26 7.00 12.17
C ARG A 93 -2.18 8.17 13.17
N PRO A 94 -3.23 8.44 13.96
CA PRO A 94 -3.13 9.35 15.08
C PRO A 94 -2.25 8.77 16.20
N LYS A 95 -1.48 9.63 16.85
CA LYS A 95 -0.59 9.33 17.98
C LYS A 95 -0.94 10.20 19.17
N PRO A 96 -1.98 9.85 19.95
CA PRO A 96 -2.41 10.63 21.10
C PRO A 96 -1.30 10.89 22.12
N GLU A 97 -0.39 9.92 22.30
CA GLU A 97 0.74 10.03 23.21
C GLU A 97 1.74 11.14 22.85
N PHE A 98 1.77 11.54 21.57
CA PHE A 98 2.65 12.59 21.05
C PHE A 98 1.88 13.82 20.54
N GLY A 99 0.54 13.76 20.50
CA GLY A 99 -0.28 14.80 19.88
C GLY A 99 -0.03 14.97 18.38
N THR A 100 0.34 13.89 17.68
CA THR A 100 0.72 13.94 16.26
C THR A 100 -0.14 13.03 15.39
N VAL A 101 -0.01 13.21 14.08
CA VAL A 101 -0.52 12.30 13.05
C VAL A 101 0.68 11.78 12.25
N GLU A 102 0.74 10.47 12.05
CA GLU A 102 1.83 9.77 11.38
C GLU A 102 1.36 9.30 9.99
N ILE A 103 2.01 9.76 8.92
CA ILE A 103 1.72 9.34 7.55
C ILE A 103 2.61 8.14 7.21
N ARG A 104 2.01 7.01 6.80
CA ARG A 104 2.68 5.72 6.63
C ARG A 104 2.52 5.10 5.23
N VAL A 105 2.03 5.89 4.26
CA VAL A 105 1.82 5.44 2.87
C VAL A 105 3.08 5.46 2.00
N CYS A 106 4.16 6.06 2.48
CA CYS A 106 5.34 6.32 1.66
C CYS A 106 6.33 5.15 1.69
N ASP A 107 6.79 4.72 0.51
CA ASP A 107 8.03 3.96 0.38
C ASP A 107 9.24 4.82 0.79
N THR A 108 10.35 4.17 1.15
CA THR A 108 11.61 4.87 1.42
C THR A 108 12.17 5.48 0.13
N PRO A 109 12.41 6.80 0.06
CA PRO A 109 12.97 7.43 -1.14
C PRO A 109 14.41 7.03 -1.43
N LEU A 110 14.87 7.25 -2.67
CA LEU A 110 16.25 6.95 -3.06
C LEU A 110 17.32 7.87 -2.45
N THR A 111 16.94 9.06 -1.95
CA THR A 111 17.88 10.00 -1.32
C THR A 111 17.27 10.67 -0.09
N VAL A 112 18.14 11.16 0.80
CA VAL A 112 17.74 11.89 2.01
C VAL A 112 17.07 13.23 1.63
N GLU A 113 17.57 13.90 0.60
CA GLU A 113 16.98 15.15 0.10
C GLU A 113 15.53 14.94 -0.33
N ARG A 114 15.23 13.83 -1.02
CA ARG A 114 13.86 13.50 -1.38
C ARG A 114 13.00 13.24 -0.14
N ALA A 115 13.52 12.52 0.86
CA ALA A 115 12.80 12.30 2.10
C ALA A 115 12.46 13.63 2.81
N CYS A 116 13.41 14.57 2.89
CA CYS A 116 13.18 15.92 3.43
C CYS A 116 12.14 16.70 2.61
N GLN A 117 12.19 16.63 1.28
CA GLN A 117 11.20 17.26 0.40
C GLN A 117 9.78 16.71 0.63
N MET A 118 9.64 15.39 0.78
CA MET A 118 8.36 14.76 1.07
C MET A 118 7.84 15.13 2.47
N ALA A 119 8.73 15.26 3.46
CA ALA A 119 8.38 15.74 4.79
C ALA A 119 7.89 17.21 4.75
N ALA A 120 8.58 18.09 4.02
CA ALA A 120 8.14 19.47 3.81
C ALA A 120 6.77 19.53 3.11
N PHE A 121 6.54 18.68 2.11
CA PHE A 121 5.25 18.56 1.45
C PHE A 121 4.14 18.15 2.43
N ALA A 122 4.38 17.13 3.25
CA ALA A 122 3.43 16.68 4.26
C ALA A 122 3.12 17.77 5.30
N GLN A 123 4.14 18.52 5.74
CA GLN A 123 3.97 19.63 6.68
C GLN A 123 3.14 20.76 6.07
N ALA A 124 3.49 21.21 4.86
CA ALA A 124 2.75 22.25 4.16
C ALA A 124 1.31 21.83 3.88
N LEU A 125 1.08 20.56 3.54
CA LEU A 125 -0.26 20.01 3.34
C LEU A 125 -1.06 20.01 4.64
N ALA A 126 -0.47 19.61 5.78
CA ALA A 126 -1.15 19.66 7.07
C ALA A 126 -1.57 21.10 7.43
N VAL A 127 -0.69 22.08 7.25
CA VAL A 127 -1.00 23.50 7.52
C VAL A 127 -2.08 24.01 6.56
N LEU A 128 -2.03 23.65 5.28
CA LEU A 128 -3.06 24.02 4.30
C LEU A 128 -4.43 23.46 4.72
N LEU A 129 -4.49 22.17 5.09
CA LEU A 129 -5.74 21.52 5.51
C LEU A 129 -6.31 22.12 6.81
N MET A 130 -5.46 22.57 7.73
CA MET A 130 -5.92 23.28 8.95
C MET A 130 -6.53 24.65 8.67
N ARG A 131 -6.30 25.23 7.47
CA ARG A 131 -6.84 26.52 7.05
C ARG A 131 -8.10 26.38 6.19
N GLU A 132 -8.41 25.16 5.76
CA GLU A 132 -9.53 24.87 4.88
C GLU A 132 -10.72 24.34 5.66
N ASP A 133 -11.90 24.46 5.06
CA ASP A 133 -13.11 23.85 5.61
C ASP A 133 -12.98 22.32 5.58
N ASP A 134 -13.69 21.68 6.51
CA ASP A 134 -13.73 20.22 6.57
C ASP A 134 -14.17 19.63 5.22
N PRO A 135 -13.54 18.53 4.77
CA PRO A 135 -13.90 17.91 3.51
C PRO A 135 -15.33 17.38 3.57
N SER A 136 -16.02 17.39 2.42
CA SER A 136 -17.34 16.75 2.32
C SER A 136 -17.27 15.26 2.66
N ASP A 137 -18.33 14.68 3.21
CA ASP A 137 -18.44 13.24 3.52
C ASP A 137 -18.09 12.33 2.32
N LYS A 138 -18.26 12.82 1.10
CA LYS A 138 -17.96 12.11 -0.15
C LYS A 138 -16.46 11.94 -0.43
N ALA A 139 -15.59 12.67 0.27
CA ALA A 139 -14.15 12.67 0.00
C ALA A 139 -13.53 11.28 0.12
N TRP A 140 -14.06 10.45 1.03
CA TRP A 140 -13.56 9.09 1.27
C TRP A 140 -14.04 8.05 0.26
N LEU A 141 -15.14 8.31 -0.47
CA LEU A 141 -15.77 7.31 -1.35
C LEU A 141 -14.82 6.84 -2.46
N SER A 142 -14.00 7.75 -2.98
CA SER A 142 -13.04 7.44 -4.05
C SER A 142 -11.68 7.00 -3.53
N TYR A 143 -11.47 6.92 -2.21
CA TYR A 143 -10.16 6.69 -1.60
C TYR A 143 -9.48 5.42 -2.12
N ARG A 144 -10.11 4.24 -1.95
CA ARG A 144 -9.53 2.95 -2.39
C ARG A 144 -9.18 2.94 -3.88
N SER A 145 -10.06 3.50 -4.72
CA SER A 145 -9.84 3.59 -6.17
C SER A 145 -8.67 4.53 -6.51
N ASN A 146 -8.61 5.71 -5.89
CA ASN A 146 -7.52 6.66 -6.07
C ASN A 146 -6.19 6.10 -5.56
N HIS A 147 -6.21 5.41 -4.42
CA HIS A 147 -5.06 4.74 -3.84
C HIS A 147 -4.52 3.68 -4.80
N PHE A 148 -5.37 2.77 -5.29
CA PHE A 148 -4.99 1.79 -6.31
C PHE A 148 -4.39 2.45 -7.56
N GLN A 149 -5.01 3.52 -8.06
CA GLN A 149 -4.52 4.24 -9.24
C GLN A 149 -3.12 4.84 -9.01
N ALA A 150 -2.88 5.42 -7.82
CA ALA A 150 -1.58 5.94 -7.43
C ALA A 150 -0.53 4.82 -7.30
N CYS A 151 -0.83 3.72 -6.60
CA CYS A 151 0.09 2.59 -6.44
C CYS A 151 0.43 1.93 -7.79
N ARG A 152 -0.57 1.71 -8.64
CA ARG A 152 -0.41 0.94 -9.88
C ARG A 152 0.19 1.76 -11.02
N PHE A 153 -0.18 3.02 -11.14
CA PHE A 153 0.15 3.88 -12.30
C PHE A 153 0.96 5.12 -11.91
N GLY A 154 1.25 5.32 -10.63
CA GLY A 154 1.95 6.50 -10.14
C GLY A 154 1.21 7.78 -10.52
N LEU A 155 1.97 8.82 -10.88
CA LEU A 155 1.43 10.12 -11.30
C LEU A 155 0.58 10.07 -12.58
N GLN A 156 0.64 8.98 -13.35
CA GLN A 156 -0.18 8.80 -14.54
C GLN A 156 -1.56 8.24 -14.24
N GLY A 157 -1.83 7.82 -13.00
CA GLY A 157 -3.11 7.29 -12.57
C GLY A 157 -4.25 8.29 -12.73
N SER A 158 -5.47 7.75 -12.80
CA SER A 158 -6.67 8.56 -12.73
C SER A 158 -6.98 8.91 -11.28
N TYR A 159 -7.41 10.14 -11.04
CA TYR A 159 -7.88 10.63 -9.76
C TYR A 159 -9.35 11.06 -9.88
N VAL A 160 -10.17 10.67 -8.92
CA VAL A 160 -11.57 11.09 -8.79
C VAL A 160 -11.70 12.00 -7.57
N THR A 161 -12.15 13.23 -7.80
CA THR A 161 -12.37 14.23 -6.73
C THR A 161 -13.62 13.92 -5.90
N PRO A 162 -13.78 14.54 -4.73
CA PRO A 162 -14.97 14.35 -3.88
C PRO A 162 -16.30 14.70 -4.56
N ASP A 163 -16.30 15.62 -5.53
CA ASP A 163 -17.46 16.00 -6.35
C ASP A 163 -17.70 15.06 -7.56
N GLY A 164 -16.87 14.03 -7.71
CA GLY A 164 -17.02 12.98 -8.73
C GLY A 164 -16.36 13.30 -10.07
N GLN A 165 -15.61 14.40 -10.19
CA GLN A 165 -14.87 14.70 -11.41
C GLN A 165 -13.65 13.77 -11.55
N ARG A 166 -13.36 13.37 -12.78
CA ARG A 166 -12.20 12.53 -13.10
C ARG A 166 -11.13 13.35 -13.79
N LEU A 167 -9.91 13.29 -13.27
CA LEU A 167 -8.73 13.94 -13.84
C LEU A 167 -7.50 13.02 -13.73
N ARG A 168 -6.37 13.48 -14.27
CA ARG A 168 -5.09 12.81 -14.07
C ARG A 168 -4.50 13.23 -12.73
N LEU A 169 -3.92 12.29 -11.99
CA LEU A 169 -3.31 12.56 -10.70
C LEU A 169 -2.22 13.65 -10.79
N MET A 170 -1.43 13.64 -11.86
CA MET A 170 -0.41 14.67 -12.11
C MET A 170 -0.99 16.09 -12.25
N ASP A 171 -2.18 16.24 -12.85
CA ASP A 171 -2.81 17.55 -13.00
C ASP A 171 -3.39 18.04 -11.67
N HIS A 172 -3.99 17.14 -10.88
CA HIS A 172 -4.40 17.42 -9.51
C HIS A 172 -3.21 17.84 -8.65
N LEU A 173 -2.11 17.09 -8.71
CA LEU A 173 -0.89 17.37 -7.97
C LEU A 173 -0.25 18.71 -8.37
N ARG A 174 -0.29 19.08 -9.66
CA ARG A 174 0.18 20.39 -10.13
C ARG A 174 -0.60 21.54 -9.49
N ALA A 175 -1.93 21.43 -9.45
CA ALA A 175 -2.78 22.42 -8.79
C ALA A 175 -2.53 22.46 -7.27
N LEU A 176 -2.30 21.31 -6.64
CA LEU A 176 -1.95 21.24 -5.22
C LEU A 176 -0.61 21.93 -4.94
N PHE A 177 0.43 21.73 -5.75
CA PHE A 177 1.71 22.44 -5.59
C PHE A 177 1.56 23.96 -5.66
N GLN A 178 0.64 24.49 -6.49
CA GLN A 178 0.37 25.93 -6.55
C GLN A 178 -0.23 26.44 -5.23
N ARG A 179 -1.13 25.67 -4.62
CA ARG A 179 -1.74 26.01 -3.33
C ARG A 179 -0.77 25.87 -2.16
N LEU A 180 0.16 24.91 -2.24
CA LEU A 180 1.16 24.69 -1.20
C LEU A 180 2.28 25.73 -1.20
N MET A 181 2.57 26.39 -2.31
CA MET A 181 3.73 27.28 -2.40
C MET A 181 3.71 28.43 -1.39
N PRO A 182 2.61 29.19 -1.21
CA PRO A 182 2.56 30.25 -0.19
C PRO A 182 2.79 29.71 1.23
N VAL A 183 2.21 28.54 1.55
CA VAL A 183 2.40 27.88 2.84
C VAL A 183 3.85 27.47 3.05
N ALA A 184 4.50 26.95 2.00
CA ALA A 184 5.91 26.57 2.06
C ALA A 184 6.85 27.77 2.14
N GLU A 185 6.51 28.91 1.55
CA GLU A 185 7.23 30.17 1.74
C GLU A 185 7.16 30.65 3.20
N GLU A 186 5.98 30.61 3.82
CA GLU A 186 5.80 30.91 5.25
C GLU A 186 6.61 29.98 6.16
N LEU A 187 6.71 28.69 5.80
CA LEU A 187 7.47 27.68 6.54
C LEU A 187 8.98 27.69 6.25
N GLY A 188 9.45 28.49 5.28
CA GLY A 188 10.85 28.50 4.85
C GLY A 188 11.28 27.26 4.05
N THR A 189 10.33 26.48 3.51
CA THR A 189 10.56 25.25 2.74
C THR A 189 10.23 25.39 1.25
N GLY A 190 10.10 26.62 0.74
CA GLY A 190 9.74 26.91 -0.66
C GLY A 190 10.62 26.19 -1.67
N ASP A 191 11.95 26.23 -1.48
CA ASP A 191 12.92 25.57 -2.36
C ASP A 191 12.74 24.04 -2.40
N MET A 192 12.41 23.42 -1.27
CA MET A 192 12.16 21.97 -1.19
C MET A 192 10.90 21.57 -1.97
N ILE A 193 9.82 22.34 -1.84
CA ILE A 193 8.57 22.10 -2.58
C ILE A 193 8.77 22.34 -4.07
N ALA A 194 9.49 23.41 -4.45
CA ALA A 194 9.81 23.71 -5.84
C ALA A 194 10.63 22.59 -6.48
N ALA A 195 11.67 22.10 -5.80
CA ALA A 195 12.49 21.00 -6.27
C ALA A 195 11.68 19.70 -6.45
N LEU A 196 10.84 19.35 -5.46
CA LEU A 196 9.97 18.17 -5.52
C LEU A 196 8.99 18.26 -6.69
N ARG A 197 8.34 19.41 -6.87
CA ARG A 197 7.43 19.68 -7.98
C ARG A 197 8.15 19.49 -9.32
N ASP A 198 9.28 20.16 -9.50
CA ASP A 198 9.98 20.18 -10.78
C ASP A 198 10.47 18.79 -11.17
N GLU A 199 10.90 17.99 -10.20
CA GLU A 199 11.33 16.62 -10.46
C GLU A 199 10.16 15.68 -10.76
N ALA A 200 9.07 15.78 -9.98
CA ALA A 200 7.84 15.02 -10.24
C ALA A 200 7.30 15.30 -11.66
N MET A 201 7.41 16.55 -12.14
CA MET A 201 6.94 16.96 -13.46
C MET A 201 7.91 16.63 -14.60
N ARG A 202 9.24 16.69 -14.40
CA ARG A 202 10.24 16.40 -15.43
C ARG A 202 10.60 14.91 -15.51
N SER A 203 11.13 14.38 -14.41
CA SER A 203 11.83 13.09 -14.38
C SER A 203 10.89 11.93 -14.03
N GLY A 204 9.75 12.23 -13.39
CA GLY A 204 8.79 11.24 -12.92
C GLY A 204 9.03 10.89 -11.46
N ASN A 205 9.17 9.61 -11.14
CA ASN A 205 9.33 9.12 -9.76
C ASN A 205 10.40 8.03 -9.68
N ASP A 206 10.77 7.67 -8.44
CA ASP A 206 11.79 6.67 -8.15
C ASP A 206 11.46 5.31 -8.81
N SER A 207 10.17 4.92 -8.88
CA SER A 207 9.76 3.69 -9.57
C SER A 207 10.07 3.69 -11.08
N ARG A 208 10.04 4.87 -11.74
CA ARG A 208 10.46 5.01 -13.14
C ARG A 208 11.97 4.91 -13.27
N TRP A 209 12.70 5.51 -12.34
CA TRP A 209 14.16 5.42 -12.30
C TRP A 209 14.62 3.97 -12.09
N LEU A 210 14.03 3.25 -11.13
CA LEU A 210 14.33 1.83 -10.90
C LEU A 210 14.06 0.97 -12.13
N ARG A 211 12.96 1.23 -12.85
CA ARG A 211 12.65 0.55 -14.12
C ARG A 211 13.69 0.85 -15.20
N SER A 212 14.20 2.07 -15.28
CA SER A 212 15.25 2.41 -16.25
C SER A 212 16.58 1.72 -15.90
N GLN A 213 16.94 1.65 -14.61
CA GLN A 213 18.09 0.88 -14.15
C GLN A 213 17.97 -0.59 -14.50
N PHE A 214 16.82 -1.23 -14.20
CA PHE A 214 16.60 -2.62 -14.55
C PHE A 214 16.62 -2.85 -16.06
N HIS A 215 16.10 -1.91 -16.87
CA HIS A 215 16.15 -2.03 -18.32
C HIS A 215 17.58 -2.03 -18.86
N ARG A 216 18.47 -1.25 -18.24
CA ARG A 216 19.89 -1.13 -18.57
C ARG A 216 20.70 -2.35 -18.09
N LEU A 217 20.51 -2.74 -16.83
CA LEU A 217 21.34 -3.73 -16.14
C LEU A 217 20.85 -5.16 -16.30
N ARG A 218 19.51 -5.35 -16.42
CA ARG A 218 18.84 -6.65 -16.48
C ARG A 218 19.13 -7.59 -15.29
N ASP A 219 19.56 -7.02 -14.17
CA ASP A 219 19.97 -7.72 -12.95
C ASP A 219 19.45 -6.93 -11.73
N LEU A 220 18.70 -7.59 -10.84
CA LEU A 220 18.09 -6.94 -9.67
C LEU A 220 19.13 -6.57 -8.59
N PRO A 221 20.05 -7.46 -8.18
CA PRO A 221 21.20 -7.07 -7.35
C PRO A 221 21.92 -5.80 -7.82
N LEU A 222 22.20 -5.64 -9.11
CA LEU A 222 22.85 -4.42 -9.63
C LEU A 222 21.96 -3.16 -9.56
N VAL A 223 20.63 -3.34 -9.62
CA VAL A 223 19.69 -2.23 -9.36
C VAL A 223 19.74 -1.82 -7.89
N VAL A 224 19.82 -2.77 -6.95
CA VAL A 224 19.97 -2.49 -5.51
C VAL A 224 21.30 -1.79 -5.22
N GLU A 225 22.38 -2.20 -5.88
CA GLU A 225 23.65 -1.48 -5.82
C GLU A 225 23.51 -0.04 -6.32
N SER A 226 22.82 0.16 -7.45
CA SER A 226 22.54 1.51 -7.99
C SER A 226 21.72 2.36 -7.01
N MET A 227 20.74 1.78 -6.32
CA MET A 227 19.98 2.46 -5.24
C MET A 227 20.91 2.89 -4.10
N SER A 228 21.82 2.01 -3.70
CA SER A 228 22.77 2.27 -2.61
C SER A 228 23.80 3.34 -2.97
N GLN A 229 24.19 3.43 -4.23
CA GLN A 229 25.03 4.51 -4.75
C GLN A 229 24.27 5.85 -4.76
N ALA A 230 23.01 5.86 -5.23
CA ALA A 230 22.17 7.05 -5.21
C ALA A 230 21.96 7.58 -3.79
N TRP A 231 21.71 6.69 -2.81
CA TRP A 231 21.58 7.05 -1.40
C TRP A 231 22.85 7.66 -0.81
N ARG A 232 24.04 7.23 -1.26
CA ARG A 232 25.33 7.80 -0.87
C ARG A 232 25.65 9.14 -1.55
N GLY A 233 24.80 9.61 -2.47
CA GLY A 233 25.07 10.78 -3.30
C GLY A 233 26.12 10.53 -4.39
N GLU A 234 26.45 9.26 -4.67
CA GLU A 234 27.34 8.89 -5.75
C GLU A 234 26.54 8.98 -7.07
N ALA A 235 26.90 9.93 -7.94
CA ALA A 235 26.28 10.01 -9.27
C ALA A 235 26.41 8.65 -9.95
N ALA A 236 25.30 8.13 -10.51
CA ALA A 236 25.29 6.86 -11.22
C ALA A 236 26.36 6.88 -12.33
N GLN A 237 27.54 6.36 -12.04
CA GLN A 237 28.60 6.27 -13.04
C GLN A 237 28.08 5.34 -14.13
N ALA A 238 27.98 5.86 -15.34
CA ALA A 238 27.63 5.07 -16.49
C ALA A 238 28.83 4.19 -16.84
N ALA A 239 28.97 3.05 -16.15
CA ALA A 239 29.81 1.97 -16.66
C ALA A 239 29.16 1.43 -17.94
N PRO A 240 29.90 1.30 -19.05
CA PRO A 240 29.38 0.67 -20.26
C PRO A 240 29.10 -0.81 -19.95
N ALA A 241 27.84 -1.22 -20.03
CA ALA A 241 27.46 -2.62 -19.86
C ALA A 241 27.86 -3.40 -21.12
N GLU A 242 28.81 -4.32 -21.00
CA GLU A 242 28.95 -5.38 -22.00
C GLU A 242 27.71 -6.28 -21.96
N PRO A 243 27.14 -6.65 -23.10
CA PRO A 243 25.94 -7.47 -23.14
C PRO A 243 26.26 -8.91 -22.73
N THR A 244 26.16 -9.21 -21.43
CA THR A 244 26.16 -10.59 -20.94
C THR A 244 24.83 -11.25 -21.27
N ALA A 245 24.89 -12.26 -22.14
CA ALA A 245 23.74 -13.09 -22.50
C ALA A 245 23.33 -13.96 -21.31
N VAL A 246 22.44 -13.44 -20.45
CA VAL A 246 21.83 -14.23 -19.39
C VAL A 246 20.53 -14.85 -19.88
N LEU A 247 20.45 -16.16 -19.71
CA LEU A 247 19.31 -17.01 -20.04
C LEU A 247 18.03 -16.43 -19.43
N ARG A 248 17.08 -16.04 -20.26
CA ARG A 248 15.73 -15.64 -19.80
C ARG A 248 15.08 -16.85 -19.11
N ARG A 249 15.21 -16.97 -17.79
CA ARG A 249 14.28 -17.79 -17.03
C ARG A 249 12.96 -17.01 -17.01
N ARG A 250 12.09 -17.29 -17.97
CA ARG A 250 10.68 -16.90 -17.87
C ARG A 250 10.16 -17.54 -16.58
N ILE A 251 10.07 -16.78 -15.51
CA ILE A 251 9.08 -17.07 -14.47
C ILE A 251 7.75 -16.67 -15.10
N ARG A 252 7.16 -17.61 -15.83
CA ARG A 252 5.73 -17.52 -16.13
C ARG A 252 5.03 -17.82 -14.81
N ALA A 253 4.20 -16.90 -14.34
CA ALA A 253 3.02 -17.31 -13.59
C ALA A 253 2.12 -18.07 -14.59
N THR A 254 2.41 -19.35 -14.83
CA THR A 254 1.50 -20.21 -15.59
C THR A 254 0.38 -20.60 -14.64
N SER A 255 -0.75 -19.94 -14.79
CA SER A 255 -2.06 -20.51 -14.48
C SER A 255 -2.36 -21.66 -15.46
N GLU A 256 -1.58 -22.74 -15.40
CA GLU A 256 -1.90 -23.99 -16.11
C GLU A 256 -2.46 -25.00 -15.11
N PRO A 257 -3.55 -25.72 -15.45
CA PRO A 257 -4.17 -26.68 -14.55
C PRO A 257 -3.21 -27.86 -14.31
N MET A 258 -2.93 -28.13 -13.03
CA MET A 258 -2.19 -29.31 -12.60
C MET A 258 -2.95 -30.58 -13.00
N GLN A 259 -2.26 -31.50 -13.68
CA GLN A 259 -2.77 -32.85 -13.90
C GLN A 259 -3.00 -33.55 -12.55
N PRO A 260 -3.99 -34.45 -12.45
CA PRO A 260 -4.29 -35.13 -11.20
C PRO A 260 -3.07 -35.91 -10.70
N LEU A 261 -2.63 -35.58 -9.48
CA LEU A 261 -1.62 -36.31 -8.74
C LEU A 261 -2.14 -37.73 -8.48
N SER A 262 -1.30 -38.74 -8.75
CA SER A 262 -1.57 -40.11 -8.30
C SER A 262 -1.63 -40.16 -6.76
N PRO A 263 -2.52 -40.96 -6.17
CA PRO A 263 -2.71 -40.97 -4.72
C PRO A 263 -1.42 -41.41 -4.01
N ALA A 264 -0.92 -40.54 -3.13
CA ALA A 264 0.18 -40.84 -2.22
C ALA A 264 -0.29 -41.79 -1.11
N GLU A 265 0.59 -42.70 -0.70
CA GLU A 265 0.34 -43.66 0.39
C GLU A 265 0.06 -42.96 1.73
N PRO A 266 -0.75 -43.56 2.62
CA PRO A 266 -1.17 -42.93 3.88
C PRO A 266 0.00 -42.83 4.87
N GLY A 267 0.67 -41.68 4.88
CA GLY A 267 1.66 -41.29 5.87
C GLY A 267 1.02 -40.52 7.04
N VAL A 268 1.31 -40.98 8.25
CA VAL A 268 0.89 -40.49 9.58
C VAL A 268 0.66 -38.97 9.66
N THR A 269 -0.56 -38.57 10.00
CA THR A 269 -0.93 -37.20 10.38
C THR A 269 -0.33 -36.85 11.74
N ALA A 270 0.65 -35.95 11.76
CA ALA A 270 1.07 -35.29 12.99
C ALA A 270 0.05 -34.19 13.34
N PRO A 271 -0.38 -34.06 14.60
CA PRO A 271 -1.29 -33.00 15.01
C PRO A 271 -0.62 -31.62 14.89
N LEU A 272 -1.37 -30.64 14.39
CA LEU A 272 -0.97 -29.24 14.34
C LEU A 272 -0.73 -28.72 15.78
N PRO A 273 0.35 -27.97 16.04
CA PRO A 273 0.55 -27.35 17.34
C PRO A 273 -0.49 -26.24 17.58
N GLU A 274 -0.97 -26.15 18.83
CA GLU A 274 -2.05 -25.23 19.26
C GLU A 274 -1.71 -23.73 19.18
N ARG A 275 -0.51 -23.33 18.73
CA ARG A 275 -0.13 -21.93 18.59
C ARG A 275 0.75 -21.73 17.36
N LEU A 276 0.21 -21.01 16.38
CA LEU A 276 0.97 -20.39 15.30
C LEU A 276 1.45 -19.03 15.82
N HIS A 277 2.76 -18.87 15.94
CA HIS A 277 3.43 -17.59 16.21
C HIS A 277 3.82 -16.94 14.88
#